data_AF-A0A2T8FG22-F1
#
_entry.id   AF-A0A2T8FG22-F1
#
_cell.length_a   1.000
_cell.length_b   1.000
_cell.length_c   1.000
_cell.angle_alpha   90.00
_cell.angle_beta   90.00
_cell.angle_gamma   90.00
#
_symmetry.space_group_name_H-M   'P 1'
#
loop_
_entity.id
_entity.type
_entity.pdbx_description
1 polymer ?
#
loop_
_entity_poly.entity_id
_entity_poly.type
_entity_poly.pdbx_seq_one_letter_code
_entity_poly.pdbx_strand_id
1 'polypeptide(L)'
;MERIRELLGIVKPAGWTVLGLALGATYLVAIAHWRELAVLAAACFLLLLVATPFLFGRTSVDVDLRLEPERVQAGASVIAGVVVTNRGGRLLPTSLEVPVGQSVHRYGIGALALGERHEESFAVRTERRGVIPVGPATTRRGDPLGLFSRDTVWTPVREVLVRPPLVPLDSLGAGLLRDLEGVSTDAVSQSDLAFHALRAYVPGDDLRHIHWRSSAKVLASTGENSLLVRQYLDTRRSHAVIVVDDAEAAWPDPDDFETAMSVAASIAVQAVLDESDVSFVCGHTASSGGDGHLALDAVCRAEVGDAGLVVSGRRATNVASDCSLLFLVGGPGTAFTDVLRASAAFPPEVRRFALLVQPGGASRVTETGGLPVLHLAAKEDLGGLLRWSVR
;
A
#
# COMPACT_ATOMS: atom_id res chain seq x y z
N MET A 1 9.12 -12.69 30.18
CA MET A 1 8.16 -11.59 30.39
C MET A 1 6.89 -11.74 29.55
N GLU A 2 6.95 -12.29 28.32
CA GLU A 2 5.77 -12.63 27.47
C GLU A 2 4.65 -13.36 28.21
N ARG A 3 4.97 -14.51 28.84
CA ARG A 3 3.99 -15.36 29.53
C ARG A 3 3.27 -14.66 30.69
N ILE A 4 3.91 -13.70 31.33
CA ILE A 4 3.30 -12.93 32.43
C ILE A 4 2.30 -11.93 31.85
N ARG A 5 2.61 -11.28 30.71
CA ARG A 5 1.65 -10.43 29.99
C ARG A 5 0.45 -11.21 29.46
N GLU A 6 0.69 -12.41 28.92
CA GLU A 6 -0.40 -13.31 28.50
C GLU A 6 -1.30 -13.70 29.68
N LEU A 7 -0.72 -14.00 30.85
CA LEU A 7 -1.48 -14.33 32.05
C LEU A 7 -2.21 -13.11 32.63
N LEU A 8 -1.62 -11.91 32.59
CA LEU A 8 -2.25 -10.67 33.04
C LEU A 8 -3.40 -10.24 32.13
N GLY A 9 -3.29 -10.50 30.81
CA GLY A 9 -4.36 -10.23 29.83
C GLY A 9 -5.61 -11.09 30.01
N ILE A 10 -5.50 -12.20 30.75
CA ILE A 10 -6.64 -13.08 31.04
C ILE A 10 -7.54 -12.50 32.13
N VAL A 11 -7.00 -11.72 33.07
CA VAL A 11 -7.75 -11.21 34.22
C VAL A 11 -8.36 -9.85 33.86
N LYS A 12 -9.69 -9.79 33.82
CA LYS A 12 -10.42 -8.52 33.58
C LYS A 12 -10.24 -7.56 34.76
N PRO A 13 -10.51 -6.25 34.59
CA PRO A 13 -10.48 -5.29 35.71
C PRO A 13 -11.32 -5.76 36.91
N ALA A 14 -12.47 -6.40 36.66
CA ALA A 14 -13.31 -7.01 37.70
C ALA A 14 -12.64 -8.18 38.44
N GLY A 15 -11.83 -8.99 37.76
CA GLY A 15 -11.04 -10.05 38.40
C GLY A 15 -10.00 -9.48 39.36
N TRP A 16 -9.34 -8.37 38.98
CA TRP A 16 -8.39 -7.66 39.84
C TRP A 16 -9.06 -7.03 41.06
N THR A 17 -10.25 -6.43 40.90
CA THR A 17 -10.97 -5.85 42.05
C THR A 17 -11.42 -6.94 43.03
N VAL A 18 -11.92 -8.09 42.54
CA VAL A 18 -12.29 -9.23 43.39
C VAL A 18 -11.08 -9.83 44.08
N LEU A 19 -9.94 -9.97 43.39
CA LEU A 19 -8.69 -10.45 43.98
C LEU A 19 -8.18 -9.48 45.06
N GLY A 20 -8.19 -8.17 44.79
CA GLY A 20 -7.81 -7.14 45.75
C GLY A 20 -8.72 -7.14 46.98
N LEU A 21 -10.04 -7.27 46.79
CA LEU A 21 -11.01 -7.37 47.87
C LEU A 21 -10.78 -8.63 48.72
N ALA A 22 -10.52 -9.78 48.08
CA ALA A 22 -10.22 -11.03 48.77
C ALA A 22 -8.98 -10.90 49.66
N LEU A 23 -7.90 -10.35 49.12
CA LEU A 23 -6.64 -10.15 49.85
C LEU A 23 -6.79 -9.11 50.98
N GLY A 24 -7.43 -7.98 50.70
CA GLY A 24 -7.67 -6.92 51.69
C GLY A 24 -8.57 -7.38 52.83
N ALA A 25 -9.66 -8.09 52.53
CA ALA A 25 -10.54 -8.66 53.55
C ALA A 25 -9.79 -9.71 54.40
N THR A 26 -8.97 -10.56 53.79
CA THR A 26 -8.15 -11.55 54.53
C THR A 26 -7.15 -10.88 55.47
N TYR A 27 -6.50 -9.80 55.03
CA TYR A 27 -5.58 -9.03 55.86
C TYR A 27 -6.30 -8.38 57.05
N LEU A 28 -7.47 -7.79 56.83
CA LEU A 28 -8.26 -7.18 57.90
C LEU A 28 -8.80 -8.20 58.89
N VAL A 29 -9.16 -9.42 58.44
CA VAL A 29 -9.53 -10.53 59.35
C VAL A 29 -8.35 -10.89 60.26
N ALA A 30 -7.13 -10.90 59.73
CA ALA A 30 -5.94 -11.24 60.52
C ALA A 30 -5.64 -10.23 61.64
N ILE A 31 -6.13 -8.98 61.52
CA ILE A 31 -5.89 -7.91 62.50
C ILE A 31 -7.11 -7.70 63.42
N ALA A 32 -8.31 -7.63 62.85
CA ALA A 32 -9.52 -7.22 63.55
C ALA A 32 -10.39 -8.39 64.03
N HIS A 33 -10.15 -9.61 63.53
CA HIS A 33 -10.91 -10.83 63.86
C HIS A 33 -12.43 -10.75 63.62
N TRP A 34 -12.87 -9.88 62.70
CA TRP A 34 -14.29 -9.74 62.36
C TRP A 34 -14.77 -10.88 61.46
N ARG A 35 -15.88 -11.51 61.84
CA ARG A 35 -16.40 -12.70 61.16
C ARG A 35 -17.03 -12.34 59.81
N GLU A 36 -17.58 -11.14 59.68
CA GLU A 36 -18.18 -10.62 58.46
C GLU A 36 -17.14 -10.50 57.33
N LEU A 37 -15.93 -10.03 57.66
CA LEU A 37 -14.83 -9.91 56.69
C LEU A 37 -14.30 -11.28 56.25
N ALA A 38 -14.35 -12.29 57.13
CA ALA A 38 -13.99 -13.66 56.78
C ALA A 38 -14.97 -14.27 55.78
N VAL A 39 -16.27 -14.00 55.93
CA VAL A 39 -17.29 -14.43 54.96
C VAL A 39 -17.08 -13.75 53.60
N LEU A 40 -16.78 -12.46 53.59
CA LEU A 40 -16.50 -11.71 52.36
C LEU A 40 -15.26 -12.26 51.62
N ALA A 41 -14.16 -12.51 52.33
CA ALA A 41 -12.95 -13.11 51.77
C ALA A 41 -13.24 -14.50 51.18
N ALA A 42 -13.93 -15.36 51.94
CA ALA A 42 -14.32 -16.70 51.49
C ALA A 42 -15.21 -16.66 50.23
N ALA A 43 -16.19 -15.75 50.18
CA ALA A 43 -17.05 -15.56 49.01
C ALA A 43 -16.24 -15.15 47.77
N CYS A 44 -15.29 -14.21 47.92
CA CYS A 44 -14.45 -13.77 46.80
C CYS A 44 -13.53 -14.89 46.29
N PHE A 45 -12.92 -15.66 47.19
CA PHE A 45 -12.14 -16.84 46.80
C PHE A 45 -12.99 -17.90 46.13
N LEU A 46 -14.22 -18.13 46.59
CA LEU A 46 -15.16 -19.05 45.95
C LEU A 46 -15.49 -18.60 44.52
N LEU A 47 -15.75 -17.32 44.29
CA LEU A 47 -16.01 -16.78 42.95
C LEU A 47 -14.81 -17.01 42.00
N LEU A 48 -13.59 -16.72 42.47
CA LEU A 48 -12.37 -16.97 41.69
C LEU A 48 -12.17 -18.47 41.40
N LEU A 49 -12.43 -19.33 42.38
CA LEU A 49 -12.30 -20.79 42.24
C LEU A 49 -13.32 -21.35 41.24
N VAL A 50 -14.57 -20.88 41.29
CA VAL A 50 -15.63 -21.27 40.33
C VAL A 50 -15.33 -20.75 38.92
N ALA A 51 -14.73 -19.58 38.78
CA ALA A 51 -14.38 -19.01 37.47
C ALA A 51 -13.13 -19.65 36.83
N THR A 52 -12.19 -20.18 37.62
CA THR A 52 -10.93 -20.79 37.15
C THR A 52 -11.11 -21.94 36.14
N PRO A 53 -11.97 -22.96 36.34
CA PRO A 53 -12.12 -24.06 35.37
C PRO A 53 -12.60 -23.62 33.99
N PHE A 54 -13.29 -22.47 33.88
CA PHE A 54 -13.74 -21.94 32.58
C PHE A 54 -12.58 -21.49 31.68
N LEU A 55 -11.37 -21.29 32.24
CA LEU A 55 -10.14 -20.96 31.50
C LEU A 55 -9.48 -22.18 30.85
N PHE A 56 -9.70 -23.38 31.40
CA PHE A 56 -9.06 -24.61 30.97
C PHE A 56 -9.99 -25.39 30.03
N GLY A 57 -10.06 -24.96 28.78
CA GLY A 57 -10.66 -25.75 27.72
C GLY A 57 -9.81 -25.71 26.46
N ARG A 58 -9.45 -26.89 25.95
CA ARG A 58 -8.69 -27.05 24.70
C ARG A 58 -9.69 -27.05 23.55
N THR A 59 -9.96 -25.87 23.01
CA THR A 59 -10.67 -25.75 21.74
C THR A 59 -9.65 -25.95 20.63
N SER A 60 -9.82 -26.97 19.79
CA SER A 60 -9.00 -27.19 18.60
C SER A 60 -9.86 -26.95 17.36
N VAL A 61 -9.91 -25.68 16.97
CA VAL A 61 -10.66 -25.19 15.81
C VAL A 61 -9.66 -24.70 14.77
N ASP A 62 -9.98 -24.92 13.51
CA ASP A 62 -9.31 -24.31 12.38
C ASP A 62 -10.24 -23.23 11.82
N VAL A 63 -9.78 -21.99 11.80
CA VAL A 63 -10.53 -20.87 11.20
C VAL A 63 -9.78 -20.41 9.97
N ASP A 64 -10.46 -20.41 8.84
CA ASP A 64 -9.96 -19.87 7.58
C ASP A 64 -10.74 -18.61 7.23
N LEU A 65 -10.02 -17.51 6.98
CA LEU A 65 -10.58 -16.22 6.59
C LEU A 65 -10.22 -15.98 5.12
N ARG A 66 -11.24 -15.95 4.27
CA ARG A 66 -11.12 -15.78 2.83
C ARG A 66 -11.66 -14.42 2.41
N LEU A 67 -10.90 -13.74 1.55
CA LEU A 67 -11.26 -12.47 0.96
C LEU A 67 -11.22 -12.62 -0.56
N GLU A 68 -12.37 -12.52 -1.21
CA GLU A 68 -12.45 -12.61 -2.66
C GLU A 68 -13.30 -11.46 -3.21
N PRO A 69 -12.72 -10.51 -3.98
CA PRO A 69 -11.28 -10.27 -4.23
C PRO A 69 -10.60 -9.41 -3.14
N GLU A 70 -9.26 -9.55 -2.99
CA GLU A 70 -8.46 -8.73 -2.06
C GLU A 70 -8.23 -7.29 -2.55
N ARG A 71 -8.39 -7.03 -3.85
CA ARG A 71 -8.22 -5.71 -4.46
C ARG A 71 -9.48 -5.32 -5.21
N VAL A 72 -10.05 -4.17 -4.86
CA VAL A 72 -11.28 -3.64 -5.48
C VAL A 72 -11.18 -2.16 -5.74
N GLN A 73 -12.07 -1.64 -6.57
CA GLN A 73 -12.28 -0.20 -6.70
C GLN A 73 -13.28 0.30 -5.66
N ALA A 74 -13.13 1.55 -5.23
CA ALA A 74 -14.09 2.22 -4.37
C ALA A 74 -15.51 2.15 -4.97
N GLY A 75 -16.50 1.86 -4.13
CA GLY A 75 -17.89 1.62 -4.52
C GLY A 75 -18.24 0.17 -4.89
N ALA A 76 -17.25 -0.73 -5.02
CA ALA A 76 -17.50 -2.15 -5.19
C ALA A 76 -17.98 -2.82 -3.88
N SER A 77 -18.32 -4.11 -3.94
CA SER A 77 -18.61 -4.92 -2.76
C SER A 77 -17.63 -6.09 -2.70
N VAL A 78 -17.03 -6.31 -1.53
CA VAL A 78 -16.17 -7.47 -1.25
C VAL A 78 -16.91 -8.40 -0.29
N ILE A 79 -16.93 -9.69 -0.60
CA ILE A 79 -17.49 -10.70 0.28
C ILE A 79 -16.32 -11.34 1.03
N ALA A 80 -16.34 -11.22 2.36
CA ALA A 80 -15.43 -11.93 3.25
C ALA A 80 -16.12 -13.19 3.76
N GLY A 81 -15.48 -14.34 3.56
CA GLY A 81 -15.95 -15.64 4.04
C GLY A 81 -15.13 -16.12 5.22
N VAL A 82 -15.80 -16.67 6.23
CA VAL A 82 -15.15 -17.26 7.40
C VAL A 82 -15.61 -18.69 7.54
N VAL A 83 -14.66 -19.62 7.43
CA VAL A 83 -14.92 -21.05 7.53
C VAL A 83 -14.31 -21.56 8.82
N VAL A 84 -15.17 -22.03 9.72
CA VAL A 84 -14.79 -22.60 11.01
C VAL A 84 -14.91 -24.12 10.90
N THR A 85 -13.80 -24.84 11.01
CA THR A 85 -13.77 -26.30 11.00
C THR A 85 -13.37 -26.82 12.37
N ASN A 86 -14.21 -27.65 12.98
CA ASN A 86 -13.85 -28.29 14.24
C ASN A 86 -12.89 -29.47 13.99
N ARG A 87 -11.66 -29.39 14.50
CA ARG A 87 -10.65 -30.47 14.39
C ARG A 87 -10.55 -31.33 15.66
N GLY A 88 -11.34 -31.02 16.69
CA GLY A 88 -11.30 -31.71 17.98
C GLY A 88 -12.57 -32.46 18.34
N GLY A 89 -12.72 -32.71 19.64
CA GLY A 89 -13.99 -33.20 20.21
C GLY A 89 -15.13 -32.20 20.03
N ARG A 90 -16.25 -32.43 20.72
CA ARG A 90 -17.44 -31.57 20.59
C ARG A 90 -17.14 -30.12 20.96
N LEU A 91 -17.37 -29.20 20.02
CA LEU A 91 -17.29 -27.76 20.27
C LEU A 91 -18.56 -27.31 21.02
N LEU A 92 -18.38 -26.53 22.09
CA LEU A 92 -19.49 -25.81 22.73
C LEU A 92 -19.80 -24.51 21.96
N PRO A 93 -21.04 -24.02 22.02
CA PRO A 93 -21.39 -22.76 21.38
C PRO A 93 -20.44 -21.63 21.81
N THR A 94 -19.92 -20.89 20.84
CA THR A 94 -18.93 -19.82 21.07
C THR A 94 -19.14 -18.69 20.09
N SER A 95 -18.64 -17.49 20.42
CA SER A 95 -18.73 -16.33 19.52
C SER A 95 -17.39 -16.10 18.82
N LEU A 96 -17.44 -15.96 17.49
CA LEU A 96 -16.32 -15.52 16.67
C LEU A 96 -16.45 -14.03 16.40
N GLU A 97 -15.39 -13.29 16.68
CA GLU A 97 -15.28 -11.87 16.41
C GLU A 97 -14.27 -11.64 15.28
N VAL A 98 -14.70 -10.96 14.22
CA VAL A 98 -13.85 -10.56 13.09
C VAL A 98 -13.92 -9.04 12.96
N PRO A 99 -12.85 -8.31 13.33
CA PRO A 99 -12.77 -6.87 13.08
C PRO A 99 -12.58 -6.59 11.59
N VAL A 100 -13.22 -5.53 11.10
CA VAL A 100 -13.23 -5.07 9.71
C VAL A 100 -13.09 -3.55 9.75
N GLY A 101 -11.88 -3.04 9.54
CA GLY A 101 -11.57 -1.62 9.76
C GLY A 101 -11.93 -1.20 11.19
N GLN A 102 -12.90 -0.29 11.33
CA GLN A 102 -13.37 0.20 12.63
C GLN A 102 -14.56 -0.60 13.22
N SER A 103 -15.14 -1.51 12.44
CA SER A 103 -16.32 -2.30 12.87
C SER A 103 -15.90 -3.68 13.36
N VAL A 104 -16.66 -4.27 14.28
CA VAL A 104 -16.43 -5.65 14.75
C VAL A 104 -17.66 -6.49 14.46
N HIS A 105 -17.50 -7.51 13.62
CA HIS A 105 -18.56 -8.46 13.32
C HIS A 105 -18.51 -9.63 14.30
N ARG A 106 -19.66 -9.97 14.91
CA ARG A 106 -19.79 -11.07 15.88
C ARG A 106 -20.73 -12.14 15.34
N TYR A 107 -20.23 -13.37 15.28
CA TYR A 107 -20.97 -14.54 14.81
C TYR A 107 -21.11 -15.56 15.94
N GLY A 108 -22.31 -16.09 16.14
CA GLY A 108 -22.54 -17.19 17.07
C GLY A 108 -22.29 -18.52 16.37
N ILE A 109 -21.20 -19.20 16.72
CA ILE A 109 -20.95 -20.57 16.27
C ILE A 109 -21.73 -21.51 17.17
N GLY A 110 -22.59 -22.34 16.58
CA GLY A 110 -23.31 -23.40 17.27
C GLY A 110 -22.40 -24.51 17.80
N ALA A 111 -23.00 -25.55 18.38
CA ALA A 111 -22.23 -26.74 18.74
C ALA A 111 -21.86 -27.50 17.45
N LEU A 112 -20.57 -27.76 17.24
CA LEU A 112 -20.04 -28.48 16.08
C LEU A 112 -19.50 -29.87 16.48
N ALA A 113 -19.87 -30.89 15.73
CA ALA A 113 -19.27 -32.22 15.81
C ALA A 113 -17.84 -32.23 15.24
N LEU A 114 -17.10 -33.33 15.46
CA LEU A 114 -15.75 -33.49 14.89
C LEU A 114 -15.83 -33.45 13.36
N GLY A 115 -15.04 -32.58 12.74
CA GLY A 115 -14.99 -32.40 11.29
C GLY A 115 -16.11 -31.56 10.69
N GLU A 116 -17.11 -31.16 11.49
CA GLU A 116 -18.20 -30.29 11.03
C GLU A 116 -17.68 -28.87 10.75
N ARG A 117 -18.29 -28.24 9.74
CA ARG A 117 -17.93 -26.91 9.27
C ARG A 117 -19.09 -25.95 9.44
N HIS A 118 -18.77 -24.72 9.82
CA HIS A 118 -19.68 -23.61 9.84
C HIS A 118 -19.11 -22.49 8.98
N GLU A 119 -19.91 -21.96 8.07
CA GLU A 119 -19.51 -20.92 7.12
C GLU A 119 -20.42 -19.72 7.29
N GLU A 120 -19.80 -18.56 7.45
CA GLU A 120 -20.47 -17.27 7.54
C GLU A 120 -19.81 -16.30 6.55
N SER A 121 -20.63 -15.50 5.87
CA SER A 121 -20.15 -14.54 4.88
C SER A 121 -20.70 -13.16 5.17
N PHE A 122 -19.87 -12.13 5.01
CA PHE A 122 -20.28 -10.75 5.21
C PHE A 122 -19.71 -9.83 4.14
N ALA A 123 -20.46 -8.77 3.83
CA ALA A 123 -20.02 -7.75 2.89
C ALA A 123 -19.16 -6.70 3.61
N VAL A 124 -17.98 -6.42 3.05
CA VAL A 124 -17.12 -5.31 3.45
C VAL A 124 -17.51 -4.09 2.61
N ARG A 125 -17.80 -2.97 3.28
CA ARG A 125 -18.07 -1.70 2.60
C ARG A 125 -16.76 -1.07 2.15
N THR A 126 -16.63 -0.83 0.85
CA THR A 126 -15.41 -0.24 0.26
C THR A 126 -15.73 1.11 -0.39
N GLU A 127 -16.29 2.05 0.39
CA GLU A 127 -16.79 3.34 -0.10
C GLU A 127 -15.69 4.33 -0.48
N ARG A 128 -14.58 4.36 0.27
CA ARG A 128 -13.42 5.26 0.05
C ARG A 128 -12.15 4.45 -0.21
N ARG A 129 -11.20 5.06 -0.94
CA ARG A 129 -9.87 4.48 -1.16
C ARG A 129 -9.19 4.26 0.19
N GLY A 130 -8.45 3.18 0.32
CA GLY A 130 -7.71 2.89 1.54
C GLY A 130 -7.32 1.43 1.66
N VAL A 131 -6.78 1.09 2.83
CA VAL A 131 -6.54 -0.28 3.23
C VAL A 131 -7.50 -0.63 4.36
N ILE A 132 -8.36 -1.63 4.12
CA ILE A 132 -9.29 -2.12 5.14
C ILE A 132 -8.71 -3.41 5.73
N PRO A 133 -8.20 -3.39 6.97
CA PRO A 133 -7.77 -4.59 7.65
C PRO A 133 -8.99 -5.46 8.00
N VAL A 134 -8.93 -6.74 7.65
CA VAL A 134 -9.94 -7.75 7.98
C VAL A 134 -9.29 -8.82 8.83
N GLY A 135 -9.85 -9.04 10.01
CA GLY A 135 -9.27 -9.91 11.02
C GLY A 135 -8.27 -9.19 11.94
N PRO A 136 -7.65 -9.94 12.86
CA PRO A 136 -7.66 -11.40 12.88
C PRO A 136 -8.98 -11.96 13.44
N ALA A 137 -9.37 -13.16 13.02
CA ALA A 137 -10.51 -13.85 13.58
C ALA A 137 -10.16 -14.31 15.00
N THR A 138 -10.95 -13.88 15.98
CA THR A 138 -10.71 -14.17 17.40
C THR A 138 -11.94 -14.79 18.04
N THR A 139 -11.73 -15.75 18.94
CA THR A 139 -12.80 -16.23 19.82
C THR A 139 -12.53 -15.75 21.23
N ARG A 140 -13.54 -15.15 21.85
CA ARG A 140 -13.49 -14.74 23.25
C ARG A 140 -14.19 -15.77 24.12
N ARG A 141 -13.46 -16.38 25.05
CA ARG A 141 -14.01 -17.27 26.07
C ARG A 141 -13.96 -16.58 27.43
N GLY A 142 -15.12 -16.15 27.91
CA GLY A 142 -15.28 -15.59 29.26
C GLY A 142 -15.85 -16.60 30.26
N ASP A 143 -15.66 -16.34 31.54
CA ASP A 143 -16.44 -16.97 32.60
C ASP A 143 -17.80 -16.24 32.79
N PRO A 144 -18.83 -16.90 33.35
CA PRO A 144 -20.14 -16.27 33.57
C PRO A 144 -20.12 -15.06 34.52
N LEU A 145 -19.10 -14.96 35.39
CA LEU A 145 -18.96 -13.87 36.36
C LEU A 145 -18.14 -12.71 35.77
N GLY A 146 -17.54 -12.88 34.59
CA GLY A 146 -16.75 -11.86 33.89
C GLY A 146 -15.41 -11.51 34.57
N LEU A 147 -14.90 -12.37 35.45
CA LEU A 147 -13.63 -12.18 36.16
C LEU A 147 -12.43 -12.48 35.26
N PHE A 148 -12.58 -13.44 34.35
CA PHE A 148 -11.56 -13.90 33.43
C PHE A 148 -12.08 -13.95 31.98
N SER A 149 -11.20 -13.64 31.04
CA SER A 149 -11.49 -13.74 29.61
C SER A 149 -10.24 -14.18 28.89
N ARG A 150 -10.37 -15.18 28.02
CA ARG A 150 -9.27 -15.63 27.17
C ARG A 150 -9.65 -15.42 25.72
N ASP A 151 -8.92 -14.53 25.08
CA ASP A 151 -9.04 -14.28 23.65
C ASP A 151 -8.04 -15.19 22.92
N THR A 152 -8.52 -15.95 21.93
CA THR A 152 -7.68 -16.82 21.10
C THR A 152 -7.74 -16.33 19.66
N VAL A 153 -6.57 -16.07 19.08
CA VAL A 153 -6.41 -15.60 17.71
C VAL A 153 -6.21 -16.80 16.80
N TRP A 154 -7.00 -16.90 15.73
CA TRP A 154 -6.98 -18.05 14.82
C TRP A 154 -6.37 -17.76 13.45
N THR A 155 -6.60 -16.57 12.91
CA THR A 155 -6.12 -16.17 11.57
C THR A 155 -5.16 -14.99 11.67
N PRO A 156 -4.29 -14.76 10.67
CA PRO A 156 -3.63 -13.47 10.50
C PRO A 156 -4.65 -12.38 10.12
N VAL A 157 -4.21 -11.13 10.22
CA VAL A 157 -4.89 -9.99 9.58
C VAL A 157 -4.66 -10.10 8.07
N ARG A 158 -5.74 -9.92 7.31
CA ARG A 158 -5.69 -9.77 5.86
C ARG A 158 -6.07 -8.33 5.50
N GLU A 159 -5.70 -7.86 4.32
CA GLU A 159 -5.97 -6.49 3.89
C GLU A 159 -6.80 -6.50 2.61
N VAL A 160 -7.87 -5.71 2.59
CA VAL A 160 -8.58 -5.38 1.36
C VAL A 160 -8.09 -4.02 0.88
N LEU A 161 -7.49 -3.99 -0.30
CA LEU A 161 -6.99 -2.77 -0.93
C LEU A 161 -8.07 -2.16 -1.81
N VAL A 162 -8.55 -0.99 -1.40
CA VAL A 162 -9.58 -0.23 -2.11
C VAL A 162 -8.90 0.84 -2.95
N ARG A 163 -8.86 0.63 -4.27
CA ARG A 163 -8.31 1.53 -5.27
C ARG A 163 -9.27 2.71 -5.52
N PRO A 164 -8.75 3.91 -5.83
CA PRO A 164 -9.61 5.02 -6.18
C PRO A 164 -10.31 4.77 -7.54
N PRO A 165 -11.41 5.48 -7.84
CA PRO A 165 -12.04 5.44 -9.15
C PRO A 165 -11.06 5.88 -10.23
N LEU A 166 -10.99 5.13 -11.32
CA LEU A 166 -10.05 5.37 -12.42
C LEU A 166 -10.73 6.12 -13.57
N VAL A 167 -9.96 6.93 -14.28
CA VAL A 167 -10.36 7.61 -15.52
C VAL A 167 -9.56 7.00 -16.68
N PRO A 168 -10.19 6.62 -17.79
CA PRO A 168 -9.47 6.11 -18.95
C PRO A 168 -8.60 7.20 -19.57
N LEU A 169 -7.35 6.86 -19.90
CA LEU A 169 -6.40 7.76 -20.54
C LEU A 169 -5.97 7.17 -21.88
N ASP A 170 -5.55 8.04 -22.79
CA ASP A 170 -4.77 7.61 -23.95
C ASP A 170 -3.31 7.39 -23.53
N SER A 171 -2.53 6.75 -24.40
CA SER A 171 -1.10 6.54 -24.15
C SER A 171 -0.41 7.84 -23.72
N LEU A 172 0.28 7.79 -22.58
CA LEU A 172 1.07 8.90 -22.02
C LEU A 172 2.22 9.30 -22.96
N GLY A 173 2.56 8.39 -23.87
CA GLY A 173 3.60 8.49 -24.89
C GLY A 173 3.10 8.76 -26.31
N ALA A 174 1.90 9.31 -26.53
CA ALA A 174 1.41 9.67 -27.88
C ALA A 174 2.34 10.66 -28.66
N GLY A 175 3.38 11.20 -28.00
CA GLY A 175 4.53 11.88 -28.60
C GLY A 175 5.89 11.17 -28.45
N LEU A 176 6.03 10.17 -27.58
CA LEU A 176 7.21 9.30 -27.48
C LEU A 176 7.30 8.35 -28.67
N LEU A 177 6.14 7.93 -29.20
CA LEU A 177 6.01 7.10 -30.41
C LEU A 177 5.70 7.91 -31.68
N ARG A 178 5.64 9.24 -31.66
CA ARG A 178 5.53 10.02 -32.91
C ARG A 178 6.86 10.22 -33.63
N ASP A 179 7.90 9.50 -33.19
CA ASP A 179 9.07 9.15 -34.00
C ASP A 179 8.83 7.87 -34.84
N LEU A 180 7.56 7.44 -35.00
CA LEU A 180 7.11 6.50 -36.04
C LEU A 180 7.15 7.11 -37.46
N GLU A 181 8.07 8.05 -37.72
CA GLU A 181 8.50 8.43 -39.06
C GLU A 181 9.63 7.52 -39.60
N GLY A 182 9.92 6.43 -38.90
CA GLY A 182 10.86 5.42 -39.40
C GLY A 182 12.33 5.83 -39.27
N VAL A 183 12.64 6.67 -38.29
CA VAL A 183 14.01 6.90 -37.84
C VAL A 183 14.08 6.42 -36.40
N SER A 184 14.76 5.31 -36.19
CA SER A 184 15.26 4.95 -34.86
C SER A 184 16.08 6.14 -34.37
N THR A 185 15.67 6.80 -33.30
CA THR A 185 16.59 7.69 -32.61
C THR A 185 17.75 6.83 -32.10
N ASP A 186 18.86 6.88 -32.84
CA ASP A 186 20.18 6.35 -32.50
C ASP A 186 20.75 7.17 -31.34
N ALA A 187 20.07 7.20 -30.19
CA ALA A 187 20.69 7.66 -28.96
C ALA A 187 21.72 6.60 -28.54
N VAL A 188 22.88 6.66 -29.20
CA VAL A 188 24.01 5.76 -28.99
C VAL A 188 24.50 5.96 -27.56
N SER A 189 24.19 4.98 -26.71
CA SER A 189 24.72 4.89 -25.36
C SER A 189 26.01 4.08 -25.39
N GLN A 190 27.03 4.52 -24.66
CA GLN A 190 28.24 3.72 -24.40
C GLN A 190 28.00 2.67 -23.28
N SER A 191 26.75 2.47 -22.85
CA SER A 191 26.40 1.49 -21.81
C SER A 191 26.30 0.08 -22.37
N ASP A 192 27.03 -0.86 -21.76
CA ASP A 192 27.34 -2.24 -22.20
C ASP A 192 26.11 -3.21 -22.21
N LEU A 193 24.87 -2.72 -22.27
CA LEU A 193 23.66 -3.48 -21.87
C LEU A 193 23.00 -4.32 -22.98
N ALA A 194 23.09 -3.96 -24.27
CA ALA A 194 22.57 -4.78 -25.37
C ALA A 194 23.31 -4.56 -26.70
N PHE A 195 24.06 -5.55 -27.18
CA PHE A 195 24.82 -5.46 -28.44
C PHE A 195 23.87 -5.28 -29.63
N HIS A 196 24.05 -4.20 -30.39
CA HIS A 196 23.24 -3.86 -31.55
C HIS A 196 23.98 -4.14 -32.86
N ALA A 197 25.13 -3.51 -33.05
CA ALA A 197 25.91 -3.60 -34.29
C ALA A 197 27.41 -3.32 -34.05
N LEU A 198 28.23 -3.59 -35.07
CA LEU A 198 29.62 -3.13 -35.13
C LEU A 198 29.69 -1.95 -36.09
N ARG A 199 30.29 -0.84 -35.65
CA ARG A 199 30.55 0.33 -36.50
C ARG A 199 32.03 0.68 -36.54
N ALA A 200 32.43 1.47 -37.52
CA ALA A 200 33.79 2.01 -37.57
C ALA A 200 34.05 2.93 -36.37
N TYR A 201 35.25 2.81 -35.81
CA TYR A 201 35.77 3.66 -34.75
C TYR A 201 35.86 5.12 -35.22
N VAL A 202 35.38 6.02 -34.38
CA VAL A 202 35.54 7.46 -34.55
C VAL A 202 36.38 7.99 -33.39
N PRO A 203 37.33 8.92 -33.64
CA PRO A 203 38.08 9.55 -32.57
C PRO A 203 37.16 10.16 -31.51
N GLY A 204 37.23 9.65 -30.27
CA GLY A 204 36.32 9.98 -29.17
C GLY A 204 35.61 8.77 -28.57
N ASP A 205 35.59 7.64 -29.29
CA ASP A 205 35.07 6.37 -28.77
C ASP A 205 36.02 5.76 -27.72
N ASP A 206 35.45 5.19 -26.65
CA ASP A 206 36.23 4.45 -25.65
C ASP A 206 36.80 3.16 -26.28
N LEU A 207 38.12 3.00 -26.16
CA LEU A 207 38.87 1.85 -26.68
C LEU A 207 38.43 0.53 -26.05
N ARG A 208 37.78 0.54 -24.88
CA ARG A 208 37.26 -0.65 -24.20
C ARG A 208 36.16 -1.35 -25.01
N HIS A 209 35.40 -0.59 -25.80
CA HIS A 209 34.31 -1.14 -26.60
C HIS A 209 34.76 -1.62 -27.99
N ILE A 210 36.07 -1.62 -28.28
CA ILE A 210 36.59 -2.15 -29.53
C ILE A 210 36.48 -3.68 -29.54
N HIS A 211 35.84 -4.21 -30.58
CA HIS A 211 35.74 -5.64 -30.81
C HIS A 211 36.99 -6.16 -31.54
N TRP A 212 38.08 -6.36 -30.79
CA TRP A 212 39.40 -6.72 -31.33
C TRP A 212 39.38 -7.88 -32.33
N ARG A 213 38.57 -8.91 -32.08
CA ARG A 213 38.47 -10.08 -32.97
C ARG A 213 37.92 -9.71 -34.36
N SER A 214 36.96 -8.77 -34.42
CA SER A 214 36.36 -8.35 -35.71
C SER A 214 37.26 -7.36 -36.42
N SER A 215 37.87 -6.42 -35.69
CA SER A 215 38.89 -5.51 -36.22
C SER A 215 40.07 -6.27 -36.83
N ALA A 216 40.58 -7.30 -36.13
CA ALA A 216 41.69 -8.12 -36.63
C ALA A 216 41.30 -8.92 -37.88
N LYS A 217 40.06 -9.41 -37.97
CA LYS A 217 39.57 -10.15 -39.13
C LYS A 217 39.47 -9.23 -40.36
N VAL A 218 38.95 -8.03 -40.20
CA VAL A 218 38.84 -7.03 -41.29
C VAL A 218 40.23 -6.60 -41.76
N LEU A 219 41.14 -6.34 -40.82
CA LEU A 219 42.53 -6.00 -41.13
C LEU A 219 43.22 -7.13 -41.93
N ALA A 220 43.01 -8.39 -41.54
CA ALA A 220 43.61 -9.54 -42.21
C ALA A 220 42.99 -9.88 -43.57
N SER A 221 41.69 -9.62 -43.78
CA SER A 221 40.98 -9.96 -45.02
C SER A 221 41.06 -8.89 -46.09
N THR A 222 41.03 -7.62 -45.69
CA THR A 222 40.81 -6.49 -46.62
C THR A 222 42.02 -5.55 -46.65
N GLY A 223 42.93 -5.63 -45.67
CA GLY A 223 44.09 -4.74 -45.55
C GLY A 223 43.76 -3.34 -45.05
N GLU A 224 42.49 -3.07 -44.72
CA GLU A 224 42.04 -1.79 -44.16
C GLU A 224 42.33 -1.71 -42.66
N ASN A 225 42.90 -0.59 -42.22
CA ASN A 225 43.21 -0.33 -40.81
C ASN A 225 42.02 0.32 -40.09
N SER A 226 40.87 -0.34 -40.08
CA SER A 226 39.65 0.13 -39.42
C SER A 226 39.39 -0.66 -38.13
N LEU A 227 39.20 0.07 -37.02
CA LEU A 227 38.79 -0.51 -35.74
C LEU A 227 37.28 -0.55 -35.68
N LEU A 228 36.70 -1.68 -35.26
CA LEU A 228 35.27 -1.85 -35.09
C LEU A 228 34.88 -1.71 -33.62
N VAL A 229 33.97 -0.80 -33.33
CA VAL A 229 33.42 -0.54 -32.00
C VAL A 229 32.05 -1.18 -31.88
N ARG A 230 31.76 -1.79 -30.74
CA ARG A 230 30.43 -2.31 -30.39
C ARG A 230 29.50 -1.13 -30.14
N GLN A 231 28.40 -1.09 -30.86
CA GLN A 231 27.30 -0.17 -30.60
C GLN A 231 26.25 -0.90 -29.76
N TYR A 232 25.82 -0.27 -28.69
CA TYR A 232 24.80 -0.80 -27.79
C TYR A 232 23.50 -0.01 -27.95
N LEU A 233 22.37 -0.71 -27.99
CA LEU A 233 21.04 -0.09 -28.00
C LEU A 233 20.60 0.08 -26.54
N ASP A 234 20.23 1.30 -26.15
CA ASP A 234 19.61 1.53 -24.84
C ASP A 234 18.14 1.09 -24.94
N THR A 235 17.83 -0.16 -24.56
CA THR A 235 16.46 -0.65 -24.42
C THR A 235 15.83 -0.17 -23.12
N ARG A 236 16.07 1.09 -22.72
CA ARG A 236 15.49 1.64 -21.51
C ARG A 236 13.98 1.65 -21.69
N ARG A 237 13.29 0.86 -20.87
CA ARG A 237 11.84 0.99 -20.69
C ARG A 237 11.58 2.40 -20.18
N SER A 238 10.51 3.02 -20.65
CA SER A 238 10.10 4.30 -20.09
C SER A 238 9.76 4.09 -18.61
N HIS A 239 10.15 5.03 -17.76
CA HIS A 239 9.86 4.98 -16.33
C HIS A 239 9.05 6.23 -15.96
N ALA A 240 7.77 6.01 -15.65
CA ALA A 240 6.85 7.03 -15.18
C ALA A 240 6.93 7.16 -13.65
N VAL A 241 7.21 8.38 -13.19
CA VAL A 241 7.28 8.72 -11.77
C VAL A 241 6.14 9.67 -11.43
N ILE A 242 5.31 9.26 -10.49
CA ILE A 242 4.16 10.02 -10.02
C ILE A 242 4.44 10.46 -8.60
N VAL A 243 4.49 11.77 -8.38
CA VAL A 243 4.73 12.39 -7.08
C VAL A 243 3.49 13.17 -6.70
N VAL A 244 2.90 12.87 -5.55
CA VAL A 244 1.73 13.61 -5.04
C VAL A 244 2.11 14.37 -3.78
N ASP A 245 1.66 15.62 -3.70
CA ASP A 245 1.78 16.43 -2.49
C ASP A 245 0.98 15.79 -1.35
N ASP A 246 1.63 15.46 -0.24
CA ASP A 246 0.97 14.97 0.96
C ASP A 246 0.70 16.08 1.97
N ALA A 247 1.21 17.31 1.80
CA ALA A 247 1.06 18.35 2.83
C ALA A 247 -0.40 18.71 3.08
N GLU A 248 -0.83 18.67 4.35
CA GLU A 248 -2.21 19.05 4.75
C GLU A 248 -2.64 20.43 4.23
N ALA A 249 -1.72 21.40 4.23
CA ALA A 249 -1.99 22.74 3.72
C ALA A 249 -2.31 22.79 2.21
N ALA A 250 -1.89 21.79 1.43
CA ALA A 250 -2.20 21.69 0.01
C ALA A 250 -3.65 21.25 -0.27
N TRP A 251 -4.32 20.64 0.72
CA TRP A 251 -5.62 19.99 0.60
C TRP A 251 -6.64 20.54 1.61
N PRO A 252 -7.20 21.76 1.38
CA PRO A 252 -8.24 22.30 2.26
C PRO A 252 -9.49 21.43 2.36
N ASP A 253 -9.82 20.72 1.27
CA ASP A 253 -10.88 19.71 1.23
C ASP A 253 -10.25 18.31 1.08
N PRO A 254 -10.51 17.36 2.00
CA PRO A 254 -10.04 15.99 1.87
C PRO A 254 -10.48 15.28 0.58
N ASP A 255 -11.65 15.64 0.02
CA ASP A 255 -12.14 15.00 -1.21
C ASP A 255 -11.33 15.43 -2.46
N ASP A 256 -10.60 16.55 -2.39
CA ASP A 256 -9.65 16.97 -3.44
C ASP A 256 -8.42 16.05 -3.48
N PHE A 257 -7.95 15.61 -2.30
CA PHE A 257 -6.88 14.61 -2.20
C PHE A 257 -7.31 13.28 -2.80
N GLU A 258 -8.56 12.86 -2.56
CA GLU A 258 -9.13 11.64 -3.18
C GLU A 258 -9.19 11.74 -4.72
N THR A 259 -9.46 12.93 -5.24
CA THR A 259 -9.42 13.24 -6.67
C THR A 259 -8.00 13.15 -7.22
N ALA A 260 -7.01 13.69 -6.50
CA ALA A 260 -5.60 13.59 -6.86
C ALA A 260 -5.09 12.14 -6.87
N MET A 261 -5.53 11.33 -5.91
CA MET A 261 -5.22 9.90 -5.87
C MET A 261 -5.87 9.14 -7.03
N SER A 262 -7.08 9.53 -7.44
CA SER A 262 -7.73 9.01 -8.65
C SER A 262 -6.93 9.35 -9.92
N VAL A 263 -6.43 10.59 -10.02
CA VAL A 263 -5.55 11.04 -11.11
C VAL A 263 -4.24 10.24 -11.13
N ALA A 264 -3.55 10.13 -9.99
CA ALA A 264 -2.32 9.36 -9.85
C ALA A 264 -2.50 7.88 -10.21
N ALA A 265 -3.56 7.23 -9.69
CA ALA A 265 -3.84 5.83 -10.05
C ALA A 265 -4.15 5.64 -11.54
N SER A 266 -4.85 6.59 -12.16
CA SER A 266 -5.17 6.52 -13.60
C SER A 266 -3.91 6.63 -14.45
N ILE A 267 -2.99 7.54 -14.09
CA ILE A 267 -1.67 7.66 -14.74
C ILE A 267 -0.85 6.38 -14.53
N ALA A 268 -0.84 5.83 -13.32
CA ALA A 268 -0.12 4.60 -13.01
C ALA A 268 -0.64 3.41 -13.85
N VAL A 269 -1.97 3.24 -13.94
CA VAL A 269 -2.58 2.20 -14.79
C VAL A 269 -2.18 2.41 -16.25
N GLN A 270 -2.29 3.63 -16.77
CA GLN A 270 -1.95 3.88 -18.16
C GLN A 270 -0.46 3.67 -18.45
N ALA A 271 0.43 4.06 -17.55
CA ALA A 271 1.87 3.81 -17.71
C ALA A 271 2.20 2.32 -17.77
N VAL A 272 1.52 1.49 -16.95
CA VAL A 272 1.65 0.03 -17.00
C VAL A 272 1.13 -0.53 -18.32
N LEU A 273 0.01 0.01 -18.84
CA LEU A 273 -0.53 -0.36 -20.16
C LEU A 273 0.40 0.06 -21.31
N ASP A 274 1.15 1.16 -21.14
CA ASP A 274 2.20 1.63 -22.04
C ASP A 274 3.55 0.88 -21.85
N GLU A 275 3.55 -0.25 -21.10
CA GLU A 275 4.75 -1.06 -20.78
C GLU A 275 5.88 -0.28 -20.11
N SER A 276 5.54 0.80 -19.41
CA SER A 276 6.48 1.63 -18.64
C SER A 276 6.57 1.12 -17.20
N ASP A 277 7.78 1.20 -16.62
CA ASP A 277 7.95 1.03 -15.18
C ASP A 277 7.28 2.20 -14.45
N VAL A 278 6.74 1.95 -13.25
CA VAL A 278 6.00 2.96 -12.50
C VAL A 278 6.51 3.07 -11.08
N SER A 279 6.87 4.29 -10.71
CA SER A 279 7.14 4.64 -9.32
C SER A 279 6.13 5.66 -8.82
N PHE A 280 5.65 5.45 -7.61
CA PHE A 280 4.72 6.36 -6.94
C PHE A 280 5.32 6.82 -5.62
N VAL A 281 5.24 8.13 -5.35
CA VAL A 281 5.70 8.75 -4.10
C VAL A 281 4.68 9.76 -3.59
N CYS A 282 4.30 9.64 -2.33
CA CYS A 282 3.45 10.58 -1.61
C CYS A 282 3.91 10.60 -0.15
N GLY A 283 4.68 11.64 0.21
CA GLY A 283 5.30 11.79 1.53
C GLY A 283 6.13 10.59 1.96
N HIS A 284 5.67 9.93 3.02
CA HIS A 284 6.31 8.75 3.58
C HIS A 284 6.03 7.45 2.81
N THR A 285 5.02 7.44 1.94
CA THR A 285 4.65 6.29 1.12
C THR A 285 5.38 6.36 -0.22
N ALA A 286 6.12 5.30 -0.56
CA ALA A 286 6.81 5.20 -1.83
C ALA A 286 6.81 3.75 -2.33
N SER A 287 6.77 3.58 -3.64
CA SER A 287 6.90 2.30 -4.32
C SER A 287 7.64 2.48 -5.64
N SER A 288 8.37 1.45 -6.06
CA SER A 288 9.09 1.38 -7.32
C SER A 288 9.17 -0.07 -7.77
N GLY A 289 9.12 -0.28 -9.08
CA GLY A 289 9.22 -1.59 -9.70
C GLY A 289 8.36 -1.71 -10.95
N GLY A 290 8.58 -2.77 -11.73
CA GLY A 290 7.81 -3.05 -12.94
C GLY A 290 6.45 -3.71 -12.70
N ASP A 291 6.12 -4.06 -11.45
CA ASP A 291 4.77 -4.53 -11.11
C ASP A 291 3.86 -3.34 -10.80
N GLY A 292 3.02 -2.99 -11.78
CA GLY A 292 2.03 -1.92 -11.66
C GLY A 292 1.10 -2.04 -10.45
N HIS A 293 0.93 -3.24 -9.88
CA HIS A 293 0.17 -3.41 -8.65
C HIS A 293 0.85 -2.77 -7.44
N LEU A 294 2.18 -2.69 -7.39
CA LEU A 294 2.88 -2.05 -6.27
C LEU A 294 2.59 -0.55 -6.21
N ALA A 295 2.57 0.13 -7.36
CA ALA A 295 2.21 1.54 -7.44
C ALA A 295 0.76 1.78 -7.00
N LEU A 296 -0.18 0.94 -7.43
CA LEU A 296 -1.58 1.05 -7.04
C LEU A 296 -1.82 0.72 -5.57
N ASP A 297 -1.11 -0.28 -5.04
CA ASP A 297 -1.18 -0.66 -3.63
C ASP A 297 -0.60 0.48 -2.75
N ALA A 298 0.43 1.20 -3.22
CA ALA A 298 0.96 2.40 -2.58
C ALA A 298 0.00 3.59 -2.64
N VAL A 299 -0.71 3.79 -3.76
CA VAL A 299 -1.79 4.80 -3.86
C VAL A 299 -2.90 4.51 -2.85
N CYS A 300 -3.24 3.23 -2.62
CA CYS A 300 -4.22 2.85 -1.60
C CYS A 300 -3.77 3.17 -0.16
N ARG A 301 -2.46 3.19 0.10
CA ARG A 301 -1.86 3.47 1.42
C ARG A 301 -1.49 4.93 1.62
N ALA A 302 -1.56 5.75 0.56
CA ALA A 302 -1.21 7.16 0.63
C ALA A 302 -2.30 7.95 1.38
N GLU A 303 -1.84 8.72 2.35
CA GLU A 303 -2.64 9.62 3.17
C GLU A 303 -1.99 11.00 3.18
N VAL A 304 -2.75 12.02 3.58
CA VAL A 304 -2.23 13.36 3.84
C VAL A 304 -1.26 13.30 5.03
N GLY A 305 -0.15 14.01 4.90
CA GLY A 305 0.93 14.10 5.87
C GLY A 305 1.53 15.51 5.91
N ASP A 306 2.83 15.59 6.21
CA ASP A 306 3.54 16.82 6.51
C ASP A 306 4.84 17.00 5.69
N ALA A 307 5.17 16.08 4.79
CA ALA A 307 6.43 16.13 4.05
C ALA A 307 6.39 17.16 2.90
N GLY A 308 5.30 17.17 2.15
CA GLY A 308 5.06 18.06 1.03
C GLY A 308 5.68 17.63 -0.30
N LEU A 309 5.29 18.32 -1.37
CA LEU A 309 5.69 17.99 -2.74
C LEU A 309 7.22 18.01 -2.98
N VAL A 310 7.94 18.95 -2.38
CA VAL A 310 9.40 19.09 -2.59
C VAL A 310 10.17 17.92 -2.00
N VAL A 311 9.81 17.49 -0.79
CA VAL A 311 10.44 16.34 -0.13
C VAL A 311 10.10 15.07 -0.88
N SER A 312 8.83 14.90 -1.26
CA SER A 312 8.36 13.79 -2.08
C SER A 312 9.11 13.71 -3.43
N GLY A 313 9.32 14.85 -4.10
CA GLY A 313 10.07 14.93 -5.36
C GLY A 313 11.54 14.52 -5.21
N ARG A 314 12.22 14.99 -4.16
CA ARG A 314 13.61 14.56 -3.85
C ARG A 314 13.71 13.09 -3.46
N ARG A 315 12.69 12.54 -2.81
CA ARG A 315 12.66 11.11 -2.51
C ARG A 315 12.47 10.30 -3.78
N ALA A 316 11.64 10.77 -4.69
CA ALA A 316 11.38 10.12 -5.96
C ALA A 316 12.64 9.97 -6.83
N THR A 317 13.59 10.91 -6.79
CA THR A 317 14.87 10.76 -7.50
C THR A 317 15.75 9.63 -6.96
N ASN A 318 15.61 9.28 -5.67
CA ASN A 318 16.31 8.14 -5.07
C ASN A 318 15.61 6.81 -5.36
N VAL A 319 14.28 6.84 -5.50
CA VAL A 319 13.43 5.65 -5.71
C VAL A 319 13.38 5.25 -7.19
N ALA A 320 13.52 6.22 -8.10
CA ALA A 320 13.49 6.07 -9.54
C ALA A 320 14.56 6.95 -10.20
N SER A 321 15.81 6.48 -10.22
CA SER A 321 16.95 7.21 -10.79
C SER A 321 16.92 7.34 -12.31
N ASP A 322 16.15 6.50 -12.99
CA ASP A 322 16.01 6.36 -14.44
C ASP A 322 14.68 6.94 -14.96
N CYS A 323 14.06 7.84 -14.20
CA CYS A 323 12.85 8.56 -14.57
C CYS A 323 12.92 9.18 -15.98
N SER A 324 11.92 8.90 -16.83
CA SER A 324 11.76 9.53 -18.15
C SER A 324 10.55 10.46 -18.21
N LEU A 325 9.49 10.13 -17.46
CA LEU A 325 8.25 10.91 -17.36
C LEU A 325 7.95 11.23 -15.89
N LEU A 326 7.83 12.51 -15.55
CA LEU A 326 7.50 12.99 -14.21
C LEU A 326 6.11 13.63 -14.19
N PHE A 327 5.26 13.16 -13.29
CA PHE A 327 3.97 13.73 -12.99
C PHE A 327 3.97 14.25 -11.55
N LEU A 328 3.87 15.56 -11.37
CA LEU A 328 3.73 16.21 -10.07
C LEU A 328 2.25 16.53 -9.85
N VAL A 329 1.63 15.99 -8.81
CA VAL A 329 0.21 16.19 -8.50
C VAL A 329 0.10 17.01 -7.22
N GLY A 330 -0.64 18.10 -7.26
CA GLY A 330 -0.88 18.98 -6.11
C GLY A 330 -2.33 19.42 -6.01
N GLY A 331 -2.72 19.88 -4.83
CA GLY A 331 -4.05 20.43 -4.54
C GLY A 331 -4.13 21.95 -4.66
N PRO A 332 -5.29 22.55 -4.32
CA PRO A 332 -5.51 24.00 -4.43
C PRO A 332 -4.54 24.85 -3.61
N GLY A 333 -4.05 24.33 -2.48
CA GLY A 333 -3.11 25.02 -1.60
C GLY A 333 -1.63 24.85 -2.01
N THR A 334 -1.34 24.06 -3.04
CA THR A 334 0.05 23.80 -3.48
C THR A 334 0.66 25.07 -4.05
N ALA A 335 1.72 25.57 -3.40
CA ALA A 335 2.44 26.71 -3.92
C ALA A 335 3.16 26.35 -5.23
N PHE A 336 3.00 27.19 -6.25
CA PHE A 336 3.66 26.97 -7.54
C PHE A 336 5.20 26.92 -7.43
N THR A 337 5.78 27.63 -6.47
CA THR A 337 7.22 27.56 -6.17
C THR A 337 7.66 26.17 -5.75
N ASP A 338 6.80 25.40 -5.08
CA ASP A 338 7.12 24.04 -4.63
C ASP A 338 7.02 23.04 -5.78
N VAL A 339 6.08 23.25 -6.71
CA VAL A 339 6.03 22.52 -7.99
C VAL A 339 7.34 22.72 -8.78
N LEU A 340 7.80 23.97 -8.91
CA LEU A 340 9.06 24.27 -9.59
C LEU A 340 10.27 23.64 -8.89
N ARG A 341 10.34 23.72 -7.55
CA ARG A 341 11.43 23.13 -6.76
C ARG A 341 11.45 21.60 -6.84
N ALA A 342 10.30 20.95 -6.81
CA ALA A 342 10.18 19.51 -6.97
C ALA A 342 10.59 19.08 -8.38
N SER A 343 10.13 19.80 -9.41
CA SER A 343 10.53 19.59 -10.82
C SER A 343 12.04 19.74 -11.02
N ALA A 344 12.66 20.74 -10.38
CA ALA A 344 14.10 21.00 -10.49
C ALA A 344 14.99 19.93 -9.84
N ALA A 345 14.44 19.00 -9.06
CA ALA A 345 15.20 17.86 -8.53
C ALA A 345 15.56 16.84 -9.64
N PHE A 346 14.86 16.87 -10.77
CA PHE A 346 15.05 15.94 -11.88
C PHE A 346 15.93 16.54 -12.99
N PRO A 347 16.71 15.72 -13.73
CA PRO A 347 17.49 16.16 -14.89
C PRO A 347 16.63 16.82 -15.99
N PRO A 348 17.16 17.80 -16.74
CA PRO A 348 16.40 18.54 -17.77
C PRO A 348 15.81 17.67 -18.89
N GLU A 349 16.35 16.48 -19.10
CA GLU A 349 15.88 15.50 -20.10
C GLU A 349 14.56 14.82 -19.70
N VAL A 350 14.23 14.80 -18.41
CA VAL A 350 12.97 14.22 -17.92
C VAL A 350 11.82 15.10 -18.37
N ARG A 351 10.84 14.52 -19.07
CA ARG A 351 9.61 15.23 -19.45
C ARG A 351 8.71 15.36 -18.23
N ARG A 352 8.19 16.56 -17.98
CA ARG A 352 7.53 16.89 -16.71
C ARG A 352 6.16 17.49 -16.93
N PHE A 353 5.22 17.09 -16.10
CA PHE A 353 3.87 17.64 -16.07
C PHE A 353 3.51 17.97 -14.63
N ALA A 354 2.98 19.17 -14.41
CA ALA A 354 2.34 19.53 -13.16
C ALA A 354 0.82 19.41 -13.31
N LEU A 355 0.17 18.74 -12.38
CA LEU A 355 -1.26 18.48 -12.33
C LEU A 355 -1.80 19.10 -11.04
N LEU A 356 -2.58 20.16 -11.14
CA LEU A 356 -3.16 20.86 -10.00
C LEU A 356 -4.66 20.61 -9.96
N VAL A 357 -5.13 19.89 -8.93
CA VAL A 357 -6.55 19.66 -8.68
C VAL A 357 -7.17 20.93 -8.10
N GLN A 358 -8.14 21.50 -8.79
CA GLN A 358 -8.79 22.78 -8.49
C GLN A 358 -10.30 22.72 -8.83
N PRO A 359 -11.13 22.10 -7.97
CA PRO A 359 -12.54 21.80 -8.28
C PRO A 359 -13.42 23.04 -8.52
N GLY A 360 -13.04 24.19 -7.95
CA GLY A 360 -13.74 25.46 -8.16
C GLY A 360 -13.33 26.23 -9.43
N GLY A 361 -12.38 25.70 -10.21
CA GLY A 361 -11.83 26.33 -11.40
C GLY A 361 -12.40 25.81 -12.72
N ALA A 362 -11.82 26.27 -13.83
CA ALA A 362 -12.01 25.67 -15.13
C ALA A 362 -10.78 24.83 -15.49
N SER A 363 -11.01 23.65 -16.05
CA SER A 363 -9.93 22.79 -16.56
C SER A 363 -9.19 23.49 -17.71
N ARG A 364 -7.88 23.64 -17.56
CA ARG A 364 -7.04 24.36 -18.54
C ARG A 364 -5.59 23.90 -18.46
N VAL A 365 -4.85 24.12 -19.54
CA VAL A 365 -3.39 23.96 -19.55
C VAL A 365 -2.76 25.34 -19.61
N THR A 366 -1.76 25.57 -18.77
CA THR A 366 -0.89 26.74 -18.83
C THR A 366 0.55 26.27 -18.95
N GLU A 367 1.42 27.09 -19.53
CA GLU A 367 2.85 26.81 -19.56
C GLU A 367 3.56 27.90 -18.78
N THR A 368 4.33 27.52 -17.76
CA THR A 368 5.05 28.48 -16.92
C THR A 368 6.47 27.98 -16.68
N GLY A 369 7.46 28.73 -17.15
CA GLY A 369 8.87 28.36 -17.02
C GLY A 369 9.24 27.07 -17.76
N GLY A 370 8.57 26.79 -18.89
CA GLY A 370 8.77 25.56 -19.68
C GLY A 370 8.16 24.29 -19.04
N LEU A 371 7.40 24.44 -17.95
CA LEU A 371 6.65 23.36 -17.31
C LEU A 371 5.17 23.48 -17.71
N PRO A 372 4.59 22.47 -18.39
CA PRO A 372 3.15 22.41 -18.60
C PRO A 372 2.44 22.13 -17.28
N VAL A 373 1.51 23.01 -16.92
CA VAL A 373 0.67 22.95 -15.72
C VAL A 373 -0.78 22.74 -16.14
N LEU A 374 -1.30 21.55 -15.84
CA LEU A 374 -2.67 21.13 -16.09
C LEU A 374 -3.49 21.42 -14.84
N HIS A 375 -4.38 22.39 -14.93
CA HIS A 375 -5.37 22.68 -13.89
C HIS A 375 -6.59 21.79 -14.14
N LEU A 376 -6.97 20.98 -13.16
CA LEU A 376 -8.05 19.99 -13.25
C LEU A 376 -9.22 20.42 -12.36
N ALA A 377 -10.34 20.80 -12.96
CA ALA A 377 -11.58 21.01 -12.23
C ALA A 377 -12.26 19.67 -11.88
N ALA A 378 -12.14 18.69 -12.77
CA ALA A 378 -12.62 17.34 -12.58
C ALA A 378 -11.56 16.34 -13.06
N LYS A 379 -11.54 15.14 -12.45
CA LYS A 379 -10.61 14.07 -12.87
C LYS A 379 -10.89 13.58 -14.28
N GLU A 380 -12.14 13.66 -14.74
CA GLU A 380 -12.58 13.24 -16.07
C GLU A 380 -11.90 14.05 -17.20
N ASP A 381 -11.47 15.28 -16.91
CA ASP A 381 -10.82 16.15 -17.88
C ASP A 381 -9.34 15.76 -18.13
N LEU A 382 -8.78 14.88 -17.29
CA LEU A 382 -7.36 14.49 -17.33
C LEU A 382 -6.91 14.03 -18.71
N GLY A 383 -7.65 13.10 -19.33
CA GLY A 383 -7.32 12.59 -20.66
C GLY A 383 -7.36 13.67 -21.75
N GLY A 384 -8.31 14.61 -21.64
CA GLY A 384 -8.40 15.76 -22.54
C GLY A 384 -7.20 16.68 -22.46
N LEU A 385 -6.78 17.03 -21.23
CA LEU A 385 -5.68 17.96 -20.99
C LEU A 385 -4.31 17.35 -21.34
N LEU A 386 -4.07 16.07 -21.01
CA LEU A 386 -2.82 15.39 -21.34
C LEU A 386 -2.60 15.30 -22.86
N ARG A 387 -3.66 15.10 -23.65
CA ARG A 387 -3.54 15.14 -25.12
C ARG A 387 -3.09 16.50 -25.66
N TRP A 388 -3.49 17.58 -25.00
CA TRP A 388 -3.19 18.94 -25.45
C TRP A 388 -1.77 19.36 -25.07
N SER A 389 -1.29 18.96 -23.88
CA SER A 389 0.07 19.26 -23.41
C SER A 389 1.18 18.50 -24.13
N VAL A 390 0.82 17.52 -24.97
CA VAL A 390 1.78 16.73 -25.75
C VAL A 390 2.03 17.30 -27.15
N ARG A 391 1.21 18.25 -27.61
CA ARG A 391 1.43 19.01 -28.85
C ARG A 391 2.38 20.17 -28.61
#